data_AF-A0AAN7D7C9-F1
#
_entry.id   AF-A0AAN7D7C9-F1
#
_cell.length_a   1.000
_cell.length_b   1.000
_cell.length_c   1.000
_cell.angle_alpha   90.00
_cell.angle_beta   90.00
_cell.angle_gamma   90.00
#
_symmetry.space_group_name_H-M   'P 1'
#
loop_
_entity.id
_entity.type
_entity.pdbx_description
1 polymer ?
#
loop_
_entity_poly.entity_id
_entity_poly.type
_entity_poly.pdbx_seq_one_letter_code
_entity_poly.pdbx_strand_id
1 'polypeptide(L)'
;MYRPSFLDPGRKTVFTAAIGLDPVVHQVRRCTTKEYYHLTGSTVHAKKFQQEKDITGITAIESAIPSAKTARNTQFLRYVDYILANMDTLFTFYGFSTAKHQFDLYQGKQRAPDMTANMLLNGGAKYNRKKRFKKKNKKQKRHNKKTKRLHKNGNKKGKNKQQQYRK
;
A
#
# COMPACT_ATOMS: atom_id res chain seq x y z
N MET A 1 -40.03 18.70 -10.31
CA MET A 1 -38.61 19.08 -10.39
C MET A 1 -37.81 18.13 -9.50
N TYR A 2 -37.00 17.23 -10.08
CA TYR A 2 -35.98 16.46 -9.33
C TYR A 2 -34.85 16.03 -10.28
N ARG A 3 -33.64 16.04 -9.71
CA ARG A 3 -32.30 16.06 -10.32
C ARG A 3 -31.91 14.73 -10.97
N PRO A 4 -31.28 14.72 -12.17
CA PRO A 4 -30.43 13.62 -12.56
C PRO A 4 -29.10 13.75 -11.80
N SER A 5 -28.87 12.89 -10.80
CA SER A 5 -27.53 12.68 -10.25
C SER A 5 -26.97 11.40 -10.87
N PHE A 6 -26.04 11.55 -11.80
CA PHE A 6 -25.31 10.46 -12.43
C PHE A 6 -24.64 9.58 -11.36
N LEU A 7 -25.16 8.37 -11.18
CA LEU A 7 -24.38 7.26 -10.62
C LEU A 7 -23.59 6.69 -11.81
N ASP A 8 -22.27 6.86 -11.86
CA ASP A 8 -21.42 5.90 -12.56
C ASP A 8 -21.14 4.77 -11.54
N PRO A 9 -21.87 3.65 -11.58
CA PRO A 9 -21.96 2.67 -10.49
C PRO A 9 -20.74 1.76 -10.46
N GLY A 10 -19.57 2.37 -10.30
CA GLY A 10 -18.30 1.68 -10.17
C GLY A 10 -17.50 1.72 -11.46
N ARG A 11 -16.91 2.88 -11.77
CA ARG A 11 -15.84 3.02 -12.76
C ARG A 11 -14.73 1.98 -12.51
N LYS A 12 -14.77 0.87 -13.25
CA LYS A 12 -13.83 -0.27 -13.10
C LYS A 12 -12.48 0.00 -13.77
N THR A 13 -12.41 1.04 -14.61
CA THR A 13 -11.25 1.39 -15.42
C THR A 13 -10.88 2.86 -15.26
N VAL A 14 -9.58 3.09 -15.04
CA VAL A 14 -8.99 4.45 -15.06
C VAL A 14 -9.01 4.98 -16.49
N PHE A 15 -8.52 4.17 -17.43
CA PHE A 15 -8.59 4.46 -18.86
C PHE A 15 -8.65 3.17 -19.69
N THR A 16 -9.21 3.33 -20.89
CA THR A 16 -9.10 2.38 -22.02
C THR A 16 -8.80 3.21 -23.25
N ALA A 17 -7.79 2.83 -24.03
CA ALA A 17 -7.37 3.53 -25.24
C ALA A 17 -7.03 2.52 -26.33
N ALA A 18 -7.49 2.75 -27.55
CA ALA A 18 -7.02 2.06 -28.74
C ALA A 18 -5.80 2.81 -29.30
N ILE A 19 -4.75 2.09 -29.66
CA ILE A 19 -3.52 2.65 -30.21
C ILE A 19 -3.23 1.96 -31.54
N GLY A 20 -2.93 2.75 -32.56
CA GLY A 20 -2.80 2.28 -33.93
C GLY A 20 -4.15 2.30 -34.65
N LEU A 21 -4.23 3.13 -35.69
CA LEU A 21 -5.34 3.14 -36.66
C LEU A 21 -5.16 2.06 -37.74
N ASP A 22 -3.96 1.48 -37.82
CA ASP A 22 -3.60 0.43 -38.76
C ASP A 22 -4.04 -0.95 -38.23
N PRO A 23 -4.77 -1.77 -39.01
CA PRO A 23 -5.23 -3.09 -38.61
C PRO A 23 -4.11 -4.06 -38.19
N VAL A 24 -2.86 -3.84 -38.61
CA VAL A 24 -1.72 -4.72 -38.24
C VAL A 24 -1.13 -4.36 -36.86
N VAL A 25 -1.25 -3.11 -36.41
CA VAL A 25 -0.61 -2.58 -35.19
C VAL A 25 -1.63 -2.23 -34.10
N HIS A 26 -2.92 -2.47 -34.34
CA HIS A 26 -4.00 -2.14 -33.42
C HIS A 26 -3.81 -2.81 -32.05
N GLN A 27 -3.69 -1.99 -30.99
CA GLN A 27 -3.56 -2.45 -29.62
C GLN A 27 -4.46 -1.67 -28.68
N VAL A 28 -5.34 -2.39 -27.97
CA VAL A 28 -6.13 -1.82 -26.87
C VAL A 28 -5.31 -1.85 -25.57
N ARG A 29 -5.07 -0.67 -25.00
CA ARG A 29 -4.41 -0.48 -23.71
C ARG A 29 -5.43 -0.05 -22.66
N ARG A 30 -5.33 -0.62 -21.46
CA ARG A 30 -6.23 -0.35 -20.34
C ARG A 30 -5.47 -0.31 -19.02
N CYS A 31 -5.94 0.53 -18.11
CA CYS A 31 -5.61 0.44 -16.69
C CYS A 31 -6.90 0.31 -15.88
N THR A 32 -7.04 -0.76 -15.13
CA THR A 32 -8.19 -0.93 -14.24
C THR A 32 -8.00 -0.18 -12.93
N THR A 33 -9.09 0.17 -12.26
CA THR A 33 -9.07 0.80 -10.94
C THR A 33 -8.35 -0.09 -9.91
N LYS A 34 -8.53 -1.41 -10.02
CA LYS A 34 -7.78 -2.40 -9.21
C LYS A 34 -6.28 -2.35 -9.48
N GLU A 35 -5.87 -2.29 -10.74
CA GLU A 35 -4.45 -2.15 -11.09
C GLU A 35 -3.87 -0.84 -10.58
N TYR A 36 -4.61 0.26 -10.71
CA TYR A 36 -4.20 1.56 -10.19
C TYR A 36 -3.96 1.54 -8.68
N TYR A 37 -4.91 1.04 -7.90
CA TYR A 37 -4.72 0.93 -6.45
C TYR A 37 -3.60 -0.05 -6.08
N HIS A 38 -3.38 -1.10 -6.87
CA HIS A 38 -2.22 -1.97 -6.69
C HIS A 38 -0.90 -1.24 -6.96
N LEU A 39 -0.85 -0.34 -7.95
CA LEU A 39 0.33 0.50 -8.22
C LEU A 39 0.63 1.48 -7.09
N THR A 40 -0.41 2.05 -6.46
CA THR A 40 -0.25 2.94 -5.31
C THR A 40 0.20 2.21 -4.04
N GLY A 41 0.03 0.89 -3.97
CA GLY A 41 0.32 0.08 -2.78
C GLY A 41 -0.74 0.16 -1.67
N SER A 42 -1.80 0.96 -1.86
CA SER A 42 -2.84 1.21 -0.85
C SER A 42 -3.56 -0.05 -0.39
N THR A 43 -3.86 -0.98 -1.31
CA THR A 43 -4.60 -2.21 -0.98
C THR A 43 -3.81 -3.15 -0.08
N VAL A 44 -2.52 -3.34 -0.36
CA VAL A 44 -1.64 -4.20 0.45
C VAL A 44 -1.40 -3.57 1.82
N HIS A 45 -1.20 -2.25 1.84
CA HIS A 45 -1.05 -1.52 3.09
C HIS A 45 -2.30 -1.60 3.96
N ALA A 46 -3.47 -1.27 3.42
CA ALA A 46 -4.74 -1.30 4.15
C ALA A 46 -5.01 -2.67 4.77
N LYS A 47 -4.77 -3.75 4.01
CA LYS A 47 -4.93 -5.12 4.53
C LYS A 47 -4.00 -5.41 5.70
N LYS A 48 -2.71 -5.06 5.59
CA LYS A 48 -1.74 -5.29 6.67
C LYS A 48 -2.05 -4.45 7.90
N PHE A 49 -2.38 -3.19 7.68
CA PHE A 49 -2.73 -2.26 8.75
C PHE A 49 -3.95 -2.74 9.52
N GLN A 50 -4.97 -3.26 8.82
CA GLN A 50 -6.13 -3.87 9.48
C GLN A 50 -5.73 -5.10 10.31
N GLN A 51 -4.88 -5.98 9.78
CA GLN A 51 -4.38 -7.12 10.56
C GLN A 51 -3.62 -6.68 11.80
N GLU A 52 -2.80 -5.63 11.71
CA GLU A 52 -2.10 -5.05 12.85
C GLU A 52 -3.07 -4.48 13.89
N LYS A 53 -4.14 -3.80 13.46
CA LYS A 53 -5.20 -3.33 14.37
C LYS A 53 -5.90 -4.49 15.07
N ASP A 54 -6.20 -5.56 14.36
CA ASP A 54 -6.90 -6.73 14.91
C ASP A 54 -6.01 -7.45 15.93
N ILE A 55 -4.71 -7.61 15.64
CA ILE A 55 -3.73 -8.23 16.56
C ILE A 55 -3.52 -7.39 17.82
N THR A 56 -3.48 -6.06 17.67
CA THR A 56 -3.25 -5.13 18.80
C THR A 56 -4.52 -4.77 19.57
N GLY A 57 -5.68 -5.28 19.14
CA GLY A 57 -6.97 -4.98 19.78
C GLY A 57 -7.51 -3.58 19.50
N ILE A 58 -6.86 -2.79 18.63
CA ILE A 58 -7.27 -1.43 18.29
C ILE A 58 -8.66 -1.41 17.63
N THR A 59 -8.98 -2.43 16.82
CA THR A 59 -10.30 -2.53 16.17
C THR A 59 -11.44 -2.58 17.20
N ALA A 60 -11.23 -3.24 18.34
CA ALA A 60 -12.23 -3.31 19.42
C ALA A 60 -12.38 -1.97 20.13
N ILE A 61 -11.25 -1.29 20.40
CA ILE A 61 -11.24 0.05 20.99
C ILE A 61 -11.97 1.03 20.07
N GLU A 62 -11.64 1.06 18.78
CA GLU A 62 -12.27 1.95 17.79
C GLU A 62 -13.78 1.74 17.67
N SER A 63 -14.21 0.48 17.68
CA SER A 63 -15.63 0.12 17.56
C SER A 63 -16.45 0.50 18.79
N ALA A 64 -15.81 0.61 19.95
CA ALA A 64 -16.43 0.97 21.22
C ALA A 64 -16.34 2.48 21.55
N ILE A 65 -15.69 3.30 20.70
CA ILE A 65 -15.62 4.76 20.88
C ILE A 65 -17.04 5.35 20.88
N PRO A 66 -17.47 6.03 21.96
CA PRO A 66 -18.74 6.74 21.98
C PRO A 66 -18.77 7.88 20.96
N SER A 67 -19.97 8.23 20.46
CA SER A 67 -20.08 9.33 19.49
C SER A 67 -19.74 10.68 20.14
N ALA A 68 -18.73 11.38 19.59
CA ALA A 68 -18.37 12.74 19.98
C ALA A 68 -19.41 13.80 19.55
N LYS A 69 -20.25 13.47 18.55
CA LYS A 69 -21.26 14.39 18.00
C LYS A 69 -22.55 14.28 18.78
N THR A 70 -22.60 14.91 19.95
CA THR A 70 -23.77 14.91 20.82
C THR A 70 -23.99 16.27 21.48
N ALA A 71 -25.25 16.66 21.65
CA ALA A 71 -25.64 17.86 22.41
C ALA A 71 -25.73 17.60 23.92
N ARG A 72 -25.70 16.32 24.34
CA ARG A 72 -25.84 15.92 25.74
C ARG A 72 -24.47 15.88 26.42
N ASN A 73 -24.29 16.72 27.44
CA ASN A 73 -23.01 16.84 28.16
C ASN A 73 -22.52 15.50 28.74
N THR A 74 -23.41 14.70 29.32
CA THR A 74 -23.06 13.38 29.88
C THR A 74 -22.54 12.38 28.84
N GLN A 75 -23.04 12.45 27.60
CA GLN A 75 -22.54 11.59 26.52
C GLN A 75 -21.19 12.07 26.00
N PHE A 76 -20.97 13.39 25.97
CA PHE A 76 -19.68 13.96 25.60
C PHE A 76 -18.61 13.63 26.64
N LEU A 77 -18.90 13.75 27.94
CA LEU A 77 -17.98 13.35 29.00
C LEU A 77 -17.59 11.87 28.91
N ARG A 78 -18.56 10.98 28.65
CA ARG A 78 -18.27 9.55 28.39
C ARG A 78 -17.33 9.34 27.21
N TYR A 79 -17.48 10.12 26.14
CA TYR A 79 -16.54 10.09 25.02
C TYR A 79 -15.13 10.51 25.46
N VAL A 80 -15.01 11.63 26.18
CA VAL A 80 -13.73 12.15 26.67
C VAL A 80 -13.05 11.13 27.60
N ASP A 81 -13.77 10.61 28.59
CA ASP A 81 -13.27 9.60 29.52
C ASP A 81 -12.78 8.36 28.78
N TYR A 82 -13.54 7.89 27.79
CA TYR A 82 -13.16 6.73 26.98
C TYR A 82 -11.90 6.98 26.15
N ILE A 83 -11.77 8.14 25.52
CA ILE A 83 -10.58 8.49 24.74
C ILE A 83 -9.36 8.62 25.64
N LEU A 84 -9.49 9.31 26.78
CA LEU A 84 -8.40 9.48 27.74
C LEU A 84 -7.93 8.13 28.31
N ALA A 85 -8.85 7.23 28.65
CA ALA A 85 -8.53 5.90 29.16
C ALA A 85 -7.76 5.02 28.13
N ASN A 86 -7.98 5.24 26.83
CA ASN A 86 -7.33 4.48 25.75
C ASN A 86 -6.21 5.26 25.04
N MET A 87 -5.86 6.44 25.55
CA MET A 87 -5.02 7.42 24.87
C MET A 87 -3.62 6.87 24.56
N ASP A 88 -2.97 6.25 25.55
CA ASP A 88 -1.61 5.72 25.39
C ASP A 88 -1.54 4.59 24.37
N THR A 89 -2.53 3.69 24.38
CA THR A 89 -2.65 2.60 23.42
C THR A 89 -2.82 3.13 22.00
N LEU A 90 -3.70 4.13 21.83
CA LEU A 90 -3.93 4.77 20.54
C LEU A 90 -2.70 5.54 20.05
N PHE A 91 -2.02 6.31 20.90
CA PHE A 91 -0.81 7.04 20.53
C PHE A 91 0.35 6.11 20.20
N THR A 92 0.51 5.01 20.94
CA THR A 92 1.55 4.01 20.67
C THR A 92 1.32 3.37 19.31
N PHE A 93 0.07 3.02 18.97
CA PHE A 93 -0.26 2.40 17.70
C PHE A 93 -0.16 3.36 16.51
N TYR A 94 -0.74 4.56 16.63
CA TYR A 94 -0.74 5.58 15.59
C TYR A 94 0.50 6.48 15.59
N GLY A 95 1.52 6.13 16.38
CA GLY A 95 2.72 6.92 16.54
C GLY A 95 3.63 6.97 15.31
N PHE A 96 4.85 7.47 15.52
CA PHE A 96 5.83 7.73 14.45
C PHE A 96 6.20 6.49 13.61
N SER A 97 6.03 5.28 14.14
CA SER A 97 6.22 4.02 13.41
C SER A 97 5.39 3.96 12.12
N THR A 98 4.21 4.58 12.10
CA THR A 98 3.32 4.64 10.93
C THR A 98 3.80 5.63 9.85
N ALA A 99 4.64 6.61 10.20
CA ALA A 99 5.07 7.68 9.30
C ALA A 99 5.79 7.14 8.06
N LYS A 100 6.61 6.11 8.23
CA LYS A 100 7.29 5.44 7.11
C LYS A 100 6.29 4.89 6.10
N HIS A 101 5.24 4.24 6.58
CA HIS A 101 4.23 3.64 5.73
C HIS A 101 3.39 4.70 5.01
N GLN A 102 3.06 5.80 5.70
CA GLN A 102 2.39 6.95 5.10
C GLN A 102 3.25 7.58 3.99
N PHE A 103 4.55 7.71 4.22
CA PHE A 103 5.49 8.19 3.21
C PHE A 103 5.57 7.27 1.99
N ASP A 104 5.67 5.95 2.20
CA ASP A 104 5.66 4.97 1.11
C ASP A 104 4.36 5.03 0.29
N LEU A 105 3.21 5.22 0.95
CA LEU A 105 1.91 5.41 0.29
C LEU A 105 1.85 6.71 -0.51
N TYR A 106 2.37 7.80 0.05
CA TYR A 106 2.46 9.07 -0.64
C TYR A 106 3.30 8.95 -1.91
N GLN A 107 4.47 8.33 -1.82
CA GLN A 107 5.29 8.02 -2.99
C GLN A 107 4.57 7.10 -3.98
N GLY A 108 3.80 6.13 -3.50
CA GLY A 108 2.97 5.25 -4.33
C GLY A 108 1.93 6.03 -5.13
N LYS A 109 1.25 6.99 -4.49
CA LYS A 109 0.29 7.90 -5.15
C LYS A 109 0.96 8.75 -6.22
N GLN A 110 2.20 9.22 -6.01
CA GLN A 110 2.94 9.98 -7.03
C GLN A 110 3.40 9.11 -8.21
N ARG A 111 3.89 7.89 -7.94
CA ARG A 111 4.38 6.99 -9.00
C ARG A 111 3.28 6.38 -9.85
N ALA A 112 2.06 6.22 -9.32
CA ALA A 112 0.98 5.54 -10.01
C ALA A 112 0.56 6.26 -11.30
N PRO A 113 0.32 7.59 -11.33
CA PRO A 113 0.10 8.38 -12.54
C PRO A 113 1.18 8.16 -13.61
N ASP A 114 2.46 8.24 -13.24
CA ASP A 114 3.58 8.03 -14.18
C ASP A 114 3.55 6.63 -14.79
N MET A 115 3.27 5.61 -13.97
CA MET A 115 3.14 4.24 -14.46
C MET A 115 1.93 4.07 -15.37
N THR A 116 0.81 4.74 -15.07
CA THR A 116 -0.37 4.73 -15.94
C THR A 116 -0.14 5.47 -17.26
N ALA A 117 0.53 6.61 -17.25
CA ALA A 117 0.91 7.34 -18.45
C ALA A 117 1.87 6.52 -19.31
N ASN A 118 2.87 5.85 -18.70
CA ASN A 118 3.77 4.95 -19.42
C ASN A 118 3.07 3.70 -19.98
N MET A 119 2.03 3.20 -19.31
CA MET A 119 1.15 2.17 -19.86
C MET A 119 0.39 2.69 -21.08
N LEU A 120 -0.09 3.93 -21.05
CA LEU A 120 -0.80 4.55 -22.17
C LEU A 120 0.14 4.81 -23.36
N LEU A 121 1.26 5.51 -23.16
CA LEU A 121 2.15 5.97 -24.23
C LEU A 121 3.03 4.84 -24.79
N ASN A 122 3.74 4.12 -23.91
CA ASN A 122 4.78 3.16 -24.31
C ASN A 122 4.42 1.70 -24.03
N GLY A 123 3.20 1.43 -23.55
CA GLY A 123 2.71 0.10 -23.16
C GLY A 123 3.27 -0.43 -21.82
N GLY A 124 4.33 0.18 -21.30
CA GLY A 124 5.03 -0.27 -20.09
C GLY A 124 5.42 -1.76 -20.12
N ALA A 125 5.65 -2.36 -18.95
CA ALA A 125 5.93 -3.80 -18.85
C ALA A 125 4.68 -4.68 -19.09
N LYS A 126 3.48 -4.08 -19.03
CA LYS A 126 2.21 -4.78 -19.23
C LYS A 126 2.05 -5.19 -20.68
N TYR A 127 2.22 -4.26 -21.63
CA TYR A 127 2.01 -4.52 -23.06
C TYR A 127 3.31 -4.84 -23.81
N ASN A 128 4.49 -4.50 -23.28
CA ASN A 128 5.77 -4.80 -23.92
C ASN A 128 6.47 -6.01 -23.26
N ARG A 129 6.55 -7.14 -24.00
CA ARG A 129 7.16 -8.41 -23.54
C ARG A 129 8.64 -8.26 -23.19
N LYS A 130 9.43 -7.54 -24.00
CA LYS A 130 10.87 -7.29 -23.74
C LYS A 130 11.06 -6.53 -22.42
N LYS A 131 10.27 -5.46 -22.20
CA LYS A 131 10.29 -4.69 -20.94
C LYS A 131 9.87 -5.56 -19.73
N ARG A 132 8.89 -6.45 -19.91
CA ARG A 132 8.43 -7.39 -18.88
C ARG A 132 9.54 -8.33 -18.41
N PHE A 133 10.25 -8.96 -19.34
CA PHE A 133 11.38 -9.84 -19.03
C PHE A 133 12.53 -9.08 -18.38
N LYS A 134 12.89 -7.90 -18.89
CA LYS A 134 13.91 -7.04 -18.26
C LYS A 134 13.57 -6.72 -16.80
N LYS A 135 12.29 -6.40 -16.50
CA LYS A 135 11.81 -6.16 -15.14
C LYS A 135 11.92 -7.42 -14.26
N LYS A 136 11.50 -8.60 -14.76
CA LYS A 136 11.60 -9.88 -14.05
C LYS A 136 13.07 -10.20 -13.69
N ASN A 137 13.97 -10.08 -14.67
CA ASN A 137 15.40 -10.36 -14.49
C ASN A 137 16.04 -9.39 -13.47
N LYS A 138 15.70 -8.10 -13.52
CA LYS A 138 16.18 -7.12 -12.53
C LYS A 138 15.70 -7.47 -11.11
N LYS A 139 14.47 -7.94 -10.95
CA LYS A 139 13.92 -8.39 -9.65
C LYS A 139 14.67 -9.60 -9.13
N GLN A 140 14.95 -10.59 -9.98
CA GLN A 140 15.70 -11.80 -9.59
C GLN A 140 17.15 -11.49 -9.22
N LYS A 141 17.83 -10.62 -9.97
CA LYS A 141 19.18 -10.13 -9.60
C LYS A 141 19.19 -9.45 -8.22
N ARG A 142 18.19 -8.61 -7.91
CA ARG A 142 18.05 -7.97 -6.59
C ARG A 142 17.82 -8.98 -5.48
N HIS A 143 16.96 -9.98 -5.71
CA HIS A 143 16.72 -11.07 -4.77
C HIS A 143 18.03 -11.79 -4.45
N ASN A 144 18.73 -12.29 -5.48
CA ASN A 144 19.97 -13.04 -5.31
C ASN A 144 21.06 -12.20 -4.58
N LYS A 145 21.13 -10.89 -4.87
CA LYS A 145 22.04 -9.98 -4.14
C LYS A 145 21.69 -9.88 -2.66
N LYS A 146 20.40 -9.81 -2.31
CA LYS A 146 19.92 -9.80 -0.92
C LYS A 146 20.24 -11.14 -0.22
N THR A 147 19.98 -12.26 -0.87
CA THR A 147 20.27 -13.61 -0.32
C THR A 147 21.77 -13.79 -0.07
N LYS A 148 22.63 -13.37 -1.01
CA LYS A 148 24.09 -13.39 -0.84
C LYS A 148 24.56 -12.50 0.33
N ARG A 149 23.96 -11.33 0.53
CA ARG A 149 24.26 -10.45 1.68
C ARG A 149 23.87 -11.10 3.00
N LEU A 150 22.71 -11.76 3.06
CA LEU A 150 22.26 -12.48 4.25
C LEU A 150 23.19 -13.66 4.59
N HIS A 151 23.61 -14.45 3.60
CA HIS A 151 24.58 -15.53 3.81
C HIS A 151 25.94 -15.02 4.29
N LYS A 152 26.45 -13.93 3.70
CA LYS A 152 27.70 -13.29 4.15
C LYS A 152 27.59 -12.76 5.59
N ASN A 153 26.46 -12.17 5.97
CA ASN A 153 26.26 -11.65 7.32
C ASN A 153 26.06 -12.77 8.36
N GLY A 154 25.41 -13.88 7.98
CA GLY A 154 25.31 -15.09 8.81
C GLY A 154 26.68 -15.71 9.09
N ASN A 155 27.50 -15.89 8.05
CA ASN A 155 28.87 -16.42 8.20
C ASN A 155 29.78 -15.51 9.05
N LYS A 156 29.64 -14.17 8.96
CA LYS A 156 30.37 -13.25 9.84
C LYS A 156 29.96 -13.37 11.31
N LYS A 157 28.66 -13.52 11.61
CA LYS A 157 28.18 -13.74 12.99
C LYS A 157 28.62 -15.09 13.56
N GLY A 158 28.65 -16.15 12.74
CA GLY A 158 29.13 -17.48 13.16
C GLY A 158 30.62 -17.51 13.51
N LYS A 159 31.46 -16.83 12.71
CA LYS A 159 32.91 -16.71 12.98
C LYS A 159 33.22 -15.91 14.25
N ASN A 160 32.48 -14.82 14.51
CA ASN A 160 32.66 -14.03 15.73
C ASN A 160 32.23 -14.79 17.00
N LYS A 161 31.21 -15.65 16.92
CA LYS A 161 30.82 -16.52 18.05
C LYS A 161 31.89 -17.57 18.34
N GLN A 162 32.47 -18.23 17.33
CA GLN A 162 33.53 -19.24 17.53
C GLN A 162 34.83 -18.67 18.13
N GLN A 163 35.12 -17.37 17.94
CA GLN A 163 36.26 -16.71 18.57
C GLN A 163 36.01 -16.34 20.04
N GLN A 164 34.75 -16.18 20.48
CA GLN A 164 34.42 -15.90 21.89
C GLN A 164 34.52 -17.13 22.82
N TYR A 165 34.41 -18.35 22.28
CA TYR A 165 34.50 -19.61 23.05
C TYR A 165 35.92 -20.23 23.03
N ARG A 166 36.93 -19.49 22.57
CA ARG A 166 38.33 -19.96 22.41
C ARG A 166 39.29 -19.33 23.44
N LYS A 167 38.79 -18.88 24.59
CA LYS A 167 39.60 -18.41 25.73
C LYS A 167 39.46 -19.38 26.88
#